data_AF-A0A9C8WPR0-F1
#
_entry.id   AF-A0A9C8WPR0-F1
#
_cell.length_a   1.000
_cell.length_b   1.000
_cell.length_c   1.000
_cell.angle_alpha   90.00
_cell.angle_beta   90.00
_cell.angle_gamma   90.00
#
_symmetry.space_group_name_H-M   'P 1'
#
loop_
_entity.id
_entity.type
_entity.pdbx_description
1 polymer ?
#
loop_
_entity_poly.entity_id
_entity_poly.type
_entity_poly.pdbx_seq_one_letter_code
_entity_poly.pdbx_strand_id
1 'polypeptide(L)'
;MKCTVLILCSAFILGGCVATGRQTAETNEQLEPTVVFRPTAGSYILSCLEDLGSLRSKEFNDYFRAAEGQLANGSDEDTLRFICLSLSVKANYKQFKEGSEALDHYIVDHPDDRKEMVGLRGLVSRLDQAKIARWSGRKKMLDEKEELEGEVTTLQEEIKKMQAESEQDKVRIQELRNQIEQLKNIENIIKNREHGS
;
A
#
# COMPACT_ATOMS: atom_id res chain seq x y z
N MET A 1 -5.00 -56.72 -20.99
CA MET A 1 -5.92 -57.18 -19.93
C MET A 1 -6.57 -55.96 -19.32
N LYS A 2 -7.90 -55.87 -19.41
CA LYS A 2 -8.76 -54.81 -18.85
C LYS A 2 -9.36 -55.32 -17.54
N CYS A 3 -9.55 -54.44 -16.54
CA CYS A 3 -10.55 -54.48 -15.46
C CYS A 3 -10.23 -53.29 -14.52
N THR A 4 -10.82 -52.11 -14.67
CA THR A 4 -12.22 -51.74 -14.30
C THR A 4 -12.51 -52.02 -12.83
N VAL A 5 -12.34 -51.00 -11.97
CA VAL A 5 -12.85 -51.02 -10.60
C VAL A 5 -14.28 -50.47 -10.63
N LEU A 6 -15.19 -51.34 -10.20
CA LEU A 6 -16.64 -51.23 -10.28
C LEU A 6 -17.23 -50.20 -9.33
N ILE A 7 -18.14 -49.41 -9.89
CA ILE A 7 -19.24 -48.71 -9.24
C ILE A 7 -20.12 -49.74 -8.53
N LEU A 8 -20.42 -49.52 -7.25
CA LEU A 8 -21.43 -50.29 -6.51
C LEU A 8 -22.61 -49.37 -6.18
N CYS A 9 -23.56 -49.33 -7.12
CA CYS A 9 -24.95 -49.01 -6.83
C CYS A 9 -25.66 -50.29 -6.34
N SER A 10 -26.25 -50.23 -5.15
CA SER A 10 -27.38 -51.08 -4.81
C SER A 10 -28.50 -50.19 -4.28
N ALA A 11 -29.36 -49.76 -5.21
CA ALA A 11 -30.76 -49.44 -4.92
C ALA A 11 -31.53 -50.74 -4.61
N PHE A 12 -32.79 -50.57 -4.18
CA PHE A 12 -33.78 -51.55 -3.69
C PHE A 12 -33.83 -51.58 -2.15
N ILE A 13 -34.95 -51.32 -1.45
CA ILE A 13 -36.38 -51.52 -1.78
C ILE A 13 -37.26 -50.48 -1.05
N LEU A 14 -38.28 -50.05 -1.78
CA LEU A 14 -39.52 -49.42 -1.38
C LEU A 14 -40.07 -49.87 0.00
N GLY A 15 -40.36 -48.90 0.87
CA GLY A 15 -41.10 -49.11 2.11
C GLY A 15 -41.72 -47.80 2.57
N GLY A 16 -42.84 -47.42 1.94
CA GLY A 16 -43.67 -46.33 2.43
C GLY A 16 -44.24 -46.71 3.80
N CYS A 17 -43.89 -45.95 4.83
CA CYS A 17 -44.62 -46.01 6.10
C CYS A 17 -45.95 -45.30 5.90
N VAL A 18 -47.01 -46.10 5.79
CA VAL A 18 -48.40 -45.68 5.95
C VAL A 18 -48.51 -44.91 7.26
N ALA A 19 -48.88 -43.64 7.16
CA ALA A 19 -49.33 -42.84 8.29
C ALA A 19 -50.70 -43.37 8.73
N THR A 20 -50.73 -44.31 9.68
CA THR A 20 -51.93 -44.54 10.49
C THR A 20 -52.04 -43.42 11.50
N GLY A 21 -52.94 -42.47 11.20
CA GLY A 21 -53.33 -41.43 12.13
C GLY A 21 -53.84 -42.02 13.45
N ARG A 22 -53.39 -41.42 14.54
CA ARG A 22 -54.09 -41.45 15.81
C ARG A 22 -53.93 -40.06 16.43
N GLN A 23 -55.00 -39.26 16.30
CA GLN A 23 -55.16 -38.03 17.06
C GLN A 23 -55.19 -38.40 18.55
N THR A 24 -54.18 -37.96 19.28
CA THR A 24 -54.33 -37.56 20.67
C THR A 24 -53.67 -36.20 20.78
N ALA A 25 -54.51 -35.20 21.02
CA ALA A 25 -54.11 -33.87 21.40
C ALA A 25 -53.15 -33.97 22.60
N GLU A 26 -51.99 -33.33 22.51
CA GLU A 26 -51.36 -32.62 23.62
C GLU A 26 -50.22 -31.74 23.09
N THR A 27 -50.32 -30.47 23.45
CA THR A 27 -49.44 -29.34 23.20
C THR A 27 -47.97 -29.61 23.53
N ASN A 28 -47.07 -29.48 22.55
CA ASN A 28 -45.80 -28.77 22.67
C ASN A 28 -45.09 -28.72 21.31
N GLU A 29 -45.19 -27.59 20.61
CA GLU A 29 -44.27 -27.27 19.52
C GLU A 29 -42.89 -26.98 20.13
N GLN A 30 -42.06 -28.01 20.20
CA GLN A 30 -40.65 -27.86 20.51
C GLN A 30 -39.94 -27.48 19.19
N LEU A 31 -39.87 -26.18 18.91
CA LEU A 31 -39.07 -25.65 17.81
C LEU A 31 -37.62 -26.12 17.97
N GLU A 32 -37.04 -26.71 16.92
CA GLU A 32 -35.61 -27.00 16.90
C GLU A 32 -34.80 -25.71 17.08
N PRO A 33 -33.72 -25.72 17.89
CA PRO A 33 -32.93 -24.53 18.12
C PRO A 33 -32.23 -24.12 16.82
N THR A 34 -32.73 -23.06 16.20
CA THR A 34 -31.98 -22.35 15.16
C THR A 34 -30.75 -21.75 15.83
N VAL A 35 -29.56 -22.26 15.51
CA VAL A 35 -28.30 -21.66 15.94
C VAL A 35 -28.15 -20.33 15.21
N VAL A 36 -28.64 -19.25 15.82
CA VAL A 36 -28.38 -17.89 15.36
C VAL A 36 -26.93 -17.57 15.75
N PHE A 37 -26.01 -17.70 14.80
CA PHE A 37 -24.68 -17.08 14.94
C PHE A 37 -24.90 -15.58 15.08
N ARG A 38 -24.77 -15.06 16.31
CA ARG A 38 -24.68 -13.62 16.51
C ARG A 38 -23.29 -13.18 16.04
N PRO A 39 -23.20 -12.29 15.03
CA PRO A 39 -21.92 -11.72 14.66
C PRO A 39 -21.33 -11.04 15.89
N THR A 40 -20.12 -11.45 16.26
CA THR A 40 -19.31 -10.74 17.24
C THR A 40 -18.78 -9.45 16.64
N ALA A 41 -18.35 -8.50 17.48
CA ALA A 41 -17.76 -7.25 17.04
C ALA A 41 -16.57 -7.45 16.07
N GLY A 42 -15.73 -8.46 16.31
CA GLY A 42 -14.60 -8.79 15.44
C GLY A 42 -15.05 -9.29 14.07
N SER A 43 -16.01 -10.24 14.04
CA SER A 43 -16.59 -10.73 12.78
C SER A 43 -17.29 -9.62 11.97
N TYR A 44 -17.97 -8.69 12.64
CA TYR A 44 -18.57 -7.52 12.00
C TYR A 44 -17.51 -6.67 11.30
N ILE A 45 -16.43 -6.32 12.00
CA ILE A 45 -15.37 -5.48 11.41
C ILE A 45 -14.73 -6.18 10.21
N LEU A 46 -14.44 -7.47 10.30
CA LEU A 46 -13.83 -8.22 9.20
C LEU A 46 -14.76 -8.32 7.99
N SER A 47 -16.05 -8.62 8.20
CA SER A 47 -17.05 -8.62 7.13
C SER A 47 -17.19 -7.24 6.49
N CYS A 48 -17.28 -6.21 7.32
CA CYS A 48 -17.41 -4.83 6.86
C CYS A 48 -16.18 -4.42 6.02
N LEU A 49 -14.96 -4.79 6.43
CA LEU A 49 -13.74 -4.52 5.65
C LEU A 49 -13.76 -5.17 4.26
N GLU A 50 -14.32 -6.37 4.14
CA GLU A 50 -14.51 -7.04 2.85
C GLU A 50 -15.47 -6.25 1.94
N ASP A 51 -16.60 -5.81 2.50
CA ASP A 51 -17.60 -5.03 1.76
C ASP A 51 -17.06 -3.68 1.28
N LEU A 52 -16.21 -3.03 2.10
CA LEU A 52 -15.60 -1.74 1.76
C LEU A 52 -14.64 -1.80 0.56
N GLY A 53 -14.15 -2.99 0.20
CA GLY A 53 -13.23 -3.18 -0.92
C GLY A 53 -13.79 -2.69 -2.26
N SER A 54 -15.11 -2.78 -2.44
CA SER A 54 -15.80 -2.43 -3.68
C SER A 54 -16.16 -0.94 -3.82
N LEU A 55 -16.08 -0.16 -2.74
CA LEU A 55 -16.58 1.21 -2.71
C LEU A 55 -15.74 2.18 -3.54
N ARG A 56 -16.39 3.17 -4.15
CA ARG A 56 -15.67 4.30 -4.77
C ARG A 56 -15.18 5.27 -3.70
N SER A 57 -14.11 6.00 -3.98
CA SER A 57 -13.52 6.94 -3.01
C SER A 57 -14.49 8.04 -2.55
N LYS A 58 -15.41 8.48 -3.43
CA LYS A 58 -16.44 9.46 -3.07
C LYS A 58 -17.44 8.86 -2.05
N GLU A 59 -17.97 7.68 -2.35
CA GLU A 59 -18.90 6.96 -1.48
C GLU A 59 -18.26 6.65 -0.12
N PHE A 60 -16.99 6.23 -0.12
CA PHE A 60 -16.22 6.04 1.11
C PHE A 60 -16.17 7.30 1.97
N ASN A 61 -15.85 8.46 1.38
CA ASN A 61 -15.78 9.72 2.12
C ASN A 61 -17.15 10.15 2.68
N ASP A 62 -18.21 9.93 1.92
CA ASP A 62 -19.58 10.22 2.35
C ASP A 62 -19.97 9.33 3.54
N TYR A 63 -19.69 8.02 3.48
CA TYR A 63 -19.91 7.10 4.60
C TYR A 63 -19.04 7.40 5.81
N PHE A 64 -17.77 7.76 5.59
CA PHE A 64 -16.85 8.09 6.67
C PHE A 64 -17.35 9.32 7.45
N ARG A 65 -17.72 10.40 6.76
CA ARG A 65 -18.25 11.61 7.40
C ARG A 65 -19.54 11.35 8.18
N ALA A 66 -20.41 10.50 7.65
CA ALA A 66 -21.63 10.11 8.34
C ALA A 66 -21.33 9.36 9.64
N ALA A 67 -20.42 8.37 9.60
CA ALA A 67 -20.02 7.60 10.77
C ALA A 67 -19.28 8.46 11.82
N GLU A 68 -18.41 9.37 11.38
CA GLU A 68 -17.72 10.32 12.25
C GLU A 68 -18.70 11.23 13.01
N GLY A 69 -19.73 11.74 12.32
CA GLY A 69 -20.78 12.55 12.94
C GLY A 69 -21.64 11.79 13.96
N GLN A 70 -21.68 10.47 13.87
CA GLN A 70 -22.46 9.61 14.77
C GLN A 70 -21.64 9.13 15.98
N LEU A 71 -20.31 9.20 15.96
CA LEU A 71 -19.45 8.59 16.96
C LEU A 71 -19.68 9.07 18.40
N ALA A 72 -19.98 10.36 18.61
CA ALA A 72 -20.09 10.94 19.95
C ALA A 72 -21.39 10.56 20.70
N ASN A 73 -22.47 10.28 19.97
CA ASN A 73 -23.80 9.99 20.54
C ASN A 73 -24.38 8.68 19.96
N GLY A 74 -23.55 7.89 19.30
CA GLY A 74 -23.96 6.72 18.54
C GLY A 74 -24.07 5.47 19.40
N SER A 75 -24.62 4.43 18.78
CA SER A 75 -24.63 3.08 19.33
C SER A 75 -23.26 2.39 19.19
N ASP A 76 -23.12 1.22 19.80
CA ASP A 76 -21.95 0.36 19.61
C ASP A 76 -21.76 -0.02 18.13
N GLU A 77 -22.86 -0.20 17.39
CA GLU A 77 -22.82 -0.47 15.95
C GLU A 77 -22.26 0.72 15.16
N ASP A 78 -22.62 1.95 15.52
CA ASP A 78 -22.07 3.16 14.90
C ASP A 78 -20.57 3.27 15.17
N THR A 79 -20.13 2.92 16.38
CA THR A 79 -18.71 2.87 16.75
C THR A 79 -17.96 1.81 15.95
N LEU A 80 -18.51 0.59 15.82
CA LEU A 80 -17.93 -0.48 15.02
C LEU A 80 -17.86 -0.12 13.53
N ARG A 81 -18.87 0.57 13.01
CA ARG A 81 -18.89 1.08 11.64
C ARG A 81 -17.80 2.13 11.41
N PHE A 82 -17.63 3.05 12.35
CA PHE A 82 -16.55 4.03 12.31
C PHE A 82 -15.18 3.36 12.34
N ILE A 83 -14.97 2.37 13.22
CA ILE A 83 -13.73 1.58 13.30
C ILE A 83 -13.47 0.89 11.95
N CYS A 84 -14.46 0.19 11.40
CA CYS A 84 -14.33 -0.50 10.11
C CYS A 84 -13.91 0.46 8.98
N LEU A 85 -14.61 1.59 8.83
CA LEU A 85 -14.31 2.60 7.81
C LEU A 85 -12.90 3.17 7.97
N SER A 86 -12.46 3.38 9.20
CA SER A 86 -11.12 3.89 9.54
C SER A 86 -10.00 2.88 9.27
N LEU A 87 -10.29 1.58 9.35
CA LEU A 87 -9.33 0.50 9.04
C LEU A 87 -9.25 0.18 7.54
N SER A 88 -10.12 0.77 6.72
CA SER A 88 -10.12 0.59 5.26
C SER A 88 -8.82 1.03 4.60
N VAL A 89 -8.47 0.40 3.47
CA VAL A 89 -7.36 0.82 2.60
C VAL A 89 -7.55 2.25 2.05
N LYS A 90 -8.78 2.74 1.99
CA LYS A 90 -9.12 4.10 1.51
C LYS A 90 -8.96 5.17 2.59
N ALA A 91 -8.87 4.77 3.85
CA ALA A 91 -8.66 5.69 4.96
C ALA A 91 -7.24 6.28 4.89
N ASN A 92 -7.14 7.59 5.12
CA ASN A 92 -5.84 8.23 5.30
C ASN A 92 -5.26 7.88 6.68
N TYR A 93 -3.99 8.23 6.91
CA TYR A 93 -3.31 7.86 8.15
C TYR A 93 -3.94 8.47 9.41
N LYS A 94 -4.49 9.70 9.33
CA LYS A 94 -5.18 10.34 10.46
C LYS A 94 -6.45 9.58 10.84
N GLN A 95 -7.28 9.27 9.84
CA GLN A 95 -8.50 8.46 10.01
C GLN A 95 -8.17 7.08 10.59
N PHE A 96 -7.10 6.45 10.11
CA PHE A 96 -6.62 5.17 10.63
C PHE A 96 -6.23 5.24 12.12
N LYS A 97 -5.54 6.31 12.55
CA LYS A 97 -5.18 6.50 13.96
C LYS A 97 -6.41 6.71 14.84
N GLU A 98 -7.34 7.56 14.40
CA GLU A 98 -8.61 7.79 15.09
C GLU A 98 -9.42 6.49 15.24
N GLY A 99 -9.50 5.67 14.19
CA GLY A 99 -10.14 4.36 14.26
C GLY A 99 -9.43 3.36 15.17
N SER A 100 -8.09 3.40 15.22
CA SER A 100 -7.30 2.56 16.12
C SER A 100 -7.54 2.95 17.59
N GLU A 101 -7.69 4.24 17.88
CA GLU A 101 -8.01 4.75 19.22
C GLU A 101 -9.44 4.38 19.61
N ALA A 102 -10.40 4.51 18.68
CA ALA A 102 -11.78 4.06 18.88
C ALA A 102 -11.85 2.55 19.15
N LEU A 103 -11.06 1.74 18.45
CA LEU A 103 -10.94 0.30 18.71
C LEU A 103 -10.42 0.01 20.12
N ASP A 104 -9.40 0.74 20.57
CA ASP A 104 -8.83 0.58 21.90
C ASP A 104 -9.87 0.92 22.99
N HIS A 105 -10.63 2.00 22.83
CA HIS A 105 -11.73 2.34 23.74
C HIS A 105 -12.84 1.29 23.71
N TYR A 106 -13.26 0.86 22.52
CA TYR A 106 -14.30 -0.16 22.38
C TYR A 106 -13.95 -1.45 23.14
N ILE A 107 -12.69 -1.91 23.08
CA ILE A 107 -12.22 -3.11 23.80
C ILE A 107 -12.23 -2.95 25.33
N VAL A 108 -12.02 -1.72 25.81
CA VAL A 108 -12.08 -1.41 27.25
C VAL A 108 -13.52 -1.46 27.72
N ASP A 109 -14.43 -0.87 26.96
CA ASP A 109 -15.85 -0.74 27.30
C ASP A 109 -16.64 -2.05 27.11
N HIS A 110 -16.15 -2.96 26.26
CA HIS A 110 -16.77 -4.24 25.93
C HIS A 110 -15.87 -5.43 26.34
N PRO A 111 -15.79 -5.75 27.65
CA PRO A 111 -14.92 -6.84 28.13
C PRO A 111 -15.32 -8.22 27.59
N ASP A 112 -16.59 -8.42 27.25
CA ASP A 112 -17.11 -9.69 26.70
C ASP A 112 -16.56 -9.95 25.28
N ASP A 113 -16.34 -8.90 24.48
CA ASP A 113 -15.78 -8.97 23.12
C ASP A 113 -14.24 -8.96 23.10
N ARG A 114 -13.61 -8.64 24.24
CA ARG A 114 -12.16 -8.41 24.36
C ARG A 114 -11.33 -9.54 23.78
N LYS A 115 -11.69 -10.79 24.06
CA LYS A 115 -10.87 -11.96 23.68
C LYS A 115 -10.67 -12.04 22.17
N GLU A 116 -11.69 -11.70 21.39
CA GLU A 116 -11.62 -11.69 19.93
C GLU A 116 -10.96 -10.41 19.42
N MET A 117 -11.35 -9.27 19.98
CA MET A 117 -10.92 -7.95 19.52
C MET A 117 -9.44 -7.66 19.81
N VAL A 118 -8.83 -8.33 20.81
CA VAL A 118 -7.38 -8.24 21.06
C VAL A 118 -6.56 -8.77 19.87
N GLY A 119 -7.05 -9.80 19.17
CA GLY A 119 -6.40 -10.30 17.96
C GLY A 119 -6.40 -9.25 16.85
N LEU A 120 -7.56 -8.63 16.63
CA LEU A 120 -7.71 -7.53 15.67
C LEU A 120 -6.82 -6.33 16.04
N ARG A 121 -6.80 -5.92 17.31
CA ARG A 121 -5.92 -4.87 17.82
C ARG A 121 -4.45 -5.15 17.53
N GLY A 122 -4.01 -6.40 17.70
CA GLY A 122 -2.65 -6.82 17.36
C GLY A 122 -2.34 -6.64 15.87
N LEU A 123 -3.29 -6.94 14.99
CA LEU A 123 -3.14 -6.71 13.55
C LEU A 123 -3.08 -5.22 13.21
N VAL A 124 -3.95 -4.41 13.80
CA VAL A 124 -3.98 -2.95 13.62
C VAL A 124 -2.66 -2.32 14.07
N SER A 125 -2.13 -2.73 15.23
CA SER A 125 -0.83 -2.23 15.73
C SER A 125 0.33 -2.58 14.80
N ARG A 126 0.37 -3.81 14.26
CA ARG A 126 1.39 -4.21 13.27
C ARG A 126 1.25 -3.42 11.96
N LEU A 127 0.03 -3.13 11.54
CA LEU A 127 -0.23 -2.31 10.36
C LEU A 127 0.21 -0.86 10.57
N ASP A 128 0.00 -0.29 11.76
CA ASP A 128 0.48 1.04 12.13
C ASP A 128 2.01 1.12 12.02
N GLN A 129 2.72 0.17 12.63
CA GLN A 129 4.18 0.08 12.55
C GLN A 129 4.67 -0.06 11.10
N ALA A 130 4.01 -0.89 10.29
CA ALA A 130 4.35 -1.05 8.88
C ALA A 130 4.11 0.23 8.07
N LYS A 131 3.03 0.98 8.34
CA LYS A 131 2.76 2.28 7.71
C LYS A 131 3.83 3.32 8.09
N ILE A 132 4.21 3.40 9.37
CA ILE A 132 5.27 4.29 9.86
C ILE A 132 6.61 3.95 9.19
N ALA A 133 7.00 2.67 9.19
CA ALA A 133 8.24 2.22 8.56
C ALA A 133 8.28 2.50 7.06
N ARG A 134 7.14 2.34 6.36
CA ARG A 134 7.03 2.69 4.95
C ARG A 134 7.19 4.19 4.72
N TRP A 135 6.61 5.02 5.58
CA TRP A 135 6.73 6.47 5.45
C TRP A 135 8.14 6.96 5.72
N SER A 136 8.80 6.47 6.78
CA SER A 136 10.19 6.81 7.07
C SER A 136 11.13 6.35 5.95
N GLY A 137 10.93 5.14 5.42
CA GLY A 137 11.66 4.66 4.25
C GLY A 137 11.44 5.54 3.01
N ARG A 138 10.20 5.95 2.73
CA ARG A 138 9.91 6.85 1.61
C ARG A 138 10.56 8.23 1.78
N LYS A 139 10.57 8.77 3.00
CA LYS A 139 11.25 10.03 3.30
C LYS A 139 12.75 9.92 3.02
N LYS A 140 13.40 8.87 3.53
CA LYS A 140 14.82 8.60 3.26
C LYS A 140 15.13 8.54 1.76
N MET A 141 14.29 7.87 0.97
CA MET A 141 14.46 7.81 -0.49
C MET A 141 14.25 9.17 -1.18
N LEU A 142 13.39 10.04 -0.64
CA LEU A 142 13.21 11.40 -1.17
C LEU A 142 14.40 12.29 -0.84
N ASP A 143 14.91 12.19 0.39
CA ASP A 143 16.11 12.91 0.82
C ASP A 143 17.32 12.49 -0.03
N GLU A 144 17.51 11.18 -0.27
CA GLU A 144 18.56 10.65 -1.17
C GLU A 144 18.39 11.11 -2.62
N LYS A 145 17.14 11.21 -3.11
CA LYS A 145 16.86 11.72 -4.45
C LYS A 145 17.26 13.20 -4.58
N GLU A 146 16.95 14.01 -3.58
CA GLU A 146 17.28 15.43 -3.55
C GLU A 146 18.81 15.64 -3.51
N GLU A 147 19.52 14.86 -2.70
CA GLU A 147 20.98 14.87 -2.63
C GLU A 147 21.61 14.54 -4.00
N LEU A 148 21.17 13.45 -4.64
CA LEU A 148 21.64 13.06 -5.96
C LEU A 148 21.32 14.11 -7.05
N GLU A 149 20.15 14.76 -6.98
CA GLU A 149 19.81 15.86 -7.90
C GLU A 149 20.77 17.06 -7.69
N GLY A 150 21.16 17.34 -6.45
CA GLY A 150 22.21 18.32 -6.13
C GLY A 150 23.59 17.96 -6.69
N GLU A 151 24.01 16.71 -6.57
CA GLU A 151 25.27 16.24 -7.14
C GLU A 151 25.28 16.32 -8.67
N VAL A 152 24.19 15.92 -9.32
CA VAL A 152 24.05 15.98 -10.78
C VAL A 152 24.14 17.42 -11.29
N THR A 153 23.48 18.36 -10.62
CA THR A 153 23.55 19.77 -10.99
C THR A 153 24.98 20.32 -10.85
N THR A 154 25.65 20.00 -9.74
CA THR A 154 27.05 20.40 -9.50
C THR A 154 27.98 19.83 -10.58
N LEU A 155 27.89 18.53 -10.88
CA LEU A 155 28.70 17.89 -11.91
C LEU A 155 28.44 18.47 -13.31
N GLN A 156 27.20 18.84 -13.62
CA GLN A 156 26.87 19.51 -14.88
C GLN A 156 27.52 20.89 -14.99
N GLU A 157 27.60 21.64 -13.90
CA GLU A 157 28.30 22.93 -13.86
C GLU A 157 29.81 22.76 -14.03
N GLU A 158 30.41 21.77 -13.38
CA GLU A 158 31.83 21.44 -13.55
C GLU A 158 32.16 21.03 -14.99
N ILE A 159 31.32 20.20 -15.62
CA ILE A 159 31.48 19.81 -17.03
C ILE A 159 31.42 21.05 -17.92
N LYS A 160 30.46 21.95 -17.72
CA LYS A 160 30.37 23.20 -18.51
C LYS A 160 31.62 24.06 -18.34
N LYS A 161 32.13 24.17 -17.12
CA LYS A 161 33.36 24.91 -16.84
C LYS A 161 34.56 24.30 -17.55
N MET A 162 34.76 22.99 -17.43
CA MET A 162 35.85 22.28 -18.11
C MET A 162 35.75 22.38 -19.63
N GLN A 163 34.54 22.35 -20.19
CA GLN A 163 34.34 22.56 -21.63
C GLN A 163 34.74 23.97 -22.07
N ALA A 164 34.38 25.00 -21.30
CA ALA A 164 34.77 26.37 -21.59
C ALA A 164 36.30 26.56 -21.53
N GLU A 165 36.96 25.99 -20.51
CA GLU A 165 38.42 25.99 -20.38
C GLU A 165 39.09 25.26 -21.56
N SER A 166 38.54 24.11 -21.97
CA SER A 166 39.05 23.35 -23.12
C SER A 166 38.96 24.12 -24.43
N GLU A 167 37.87 24.85 -24.67
CA GLU A 167 37.74 25.70 -25.86
C GLU A 167 38.73 26.88 -25.84
N GLN A 168 38.94 27.49 -24.68
CA GLN A 168 39.95 28.55 -24.52
C GLN A 168 41.36 28.02 -24.83
N ASP A 169 41.69 26.83 -24.34
CA ASP A 169 42.99 26.21 -24.61
C ASP A 169 43.18 25.87 -26.10
N LYS A 170 42.13 25.42 -26.80
CA LYS A 170 42.20 25.21 -28.26
C LYS A 170 42.55 26.50 -29.00
N VAL A 171 41.92 27.62 -28.63
CA VAL A 171 42.22 28.94 -29.22
C VAL A 171 43.68 29.32 -28.97
N ARG A 172 44.15 29.15 -27.73
CA ARG A 172 45.54 29.44 -27.36
C ARG A 172 46.55 28.57 -28.09
N ILE A 173 46.27 27.27 -28.23
CA ILE A 173 47.11 26.33 -28.98
C ILE A 173 47.18 26.74 -30.46
N GLN A 174 46.06 27.16 -31.06
CA GLN A 174 46.04 27.59 -32.44
C GLN A 174 46.89 28.85 -32.66
N GLU A 175 46.80 29.81 -31.74
CA GLU A 175 47.62 31.02 -31.78
C GLU A 175 49.12 30.70 -31.68
N LEU A 176 49.50 29.83 -30.74
CA LEU A 176 50.89 29.38 -30.61
C LEU A 176 51.40 28.64 -31.86
N ARG A 177 50.54 27.84 -32.52
CA ARG A 177 50.89 27.19 -33.80
C ARG A 177 51.18 28.21 -34.90
N ASN A 178 50.35 29.25 -35.01
CA ASN A 178 50.57 30.32 -35.99
C ASN A 178 51.91 31.05 -35.74
N GLN A 179 52.24 31.33 -34.47
CA GLN A 179 53.51 31.95 -34.10
C GLN A 179 54.71 31.07 -34.44
N ILE A 180 54.62 29.75 -34.19
CA ILE A 180 55.67 28.78 -34.58
C ILE A 180 55.89 28.79 -36.09
N GLU A 181 54.81 28.86 -36.89
CA GLU A 181 54.91 28.89 -38.35
C GLU A 181 55.58 30.17 -38.86
N GLN A 182 55.25 31.32 -38.27
CA GLN A 182 55.94 32.58 -38.57
C GLN A 182 57.44 32.51 -38.27
N LEU A 183 57.82 31.94 -37.11
CA LEU A 183 59.22 31.77 -36.73
C LEU A 183 59.97 30.85 -37.70
N LYS A 184 59.35 29.76 -38.16
CA LYS A 184 59.94 28.88 -39.19
C LYS A 184 60.17 29.60 -40.52
N ASN A 185 59.22 30.45 -40.94
CA ASN A 185 59.38 31.25 -42.15
C ASN A 185 60.54 32.24 -42.03
N ILE A 186 60.69 32.91 -40.87
CA ILE A 186 61.83 33.79 -40.60
C ILE A 186 63.15 33.00 -40.64
N GLU A 187 63.21 31.83 -40.00
CA GLU A 187 64.39 30.97 -40.01
C GLU A 187 64.81 30.58 -41.44
N ASN A 188 63.86 30.21 -42.30
CA ASN A 188 64.14 29.89 -43.70
C ASN A 188 64.70 31.09 -44.49
N ILE A 189 64.17 32.29 -44.24
CA ILE A 189 64.68 33.53 -44.86
C ILE A 189 66.13 33.79 -44.44
N ILE A 190 66.45 33.60 -43.15
CA ILE A 190 67.81 33.77 -42.62
C ILE A 190 68.75 32.75 -43.28
N LYS A 191 68.39 31.45 -43.28
CA LYS A 191 69.23 30.40 -43.90
C LYS A 191 69.49 30.66 -45.38
N ASN A 192 68.48 31.09 -46.14
CA ASN A 192 68.66 31.41 -47.56
C ASN A 192 69.60 32.60 -47.79
N ARG A 193 69.64 33.58 -46.88
CA ARG A 193 70.61 34.69 -46.94
C ARG A 193 72.02 34.22 -46.62
N GLU A 194 72.20 33.36 -45.64
CA GLU A 194 73.51 32.86 -45.22
C GLU A 194 74.17 31.94 -46.26
N HIS A 195 73.40 31.15 -47.02
CA HIS A 195 73.95 30.25 -48.05
C HIS A 195 74.13 30.93 -49.43
N GLY A 196 73.65 32.16 -49.61
CA GLY A 196 73.74 32.92 -50.85
C GLY A 196 74.88 33.93 -50.93
N SER A 197 75.73 34.01 -49.88
CA SER A 197 77.00 34.76 -49.85
C SER A 197 78.18 33.79 -49.87
#